data_AF-A0A960BII9-F1
#
_entry.id   AF-A0A960BII9-F1
#
_cell.length_a   1.000
_cell.length_b   1.000
_cell.length_c   1.000
_cell.angle_alpha   90.00
_cell.angle_beta   90.00
_cell.angle_gamma   90.00
#
_symmetry.space_group_name_H-M   'P 1'
#
loop_
_entity.id
_entity.type
_entity.pdbx_description
1 polymer ?
#
loop_
_entity_poly.entity_id
_entity_poly.type
_entity_poly.pdbx_seq_one_letter_code
_entity_poly.pdbx_strand_id
1 'polypeptide(L)'
;MTKTTVALLVAVAVGVPGLTAAVVLADLSEQSRSDLIASIGAQAPVLVLGLVVLVGAIATLGWWALRQQHRNDRVLAAQISSIASGRRQEISGDSEVAAAVNALSELHHRTEDRLAAQVAAAHTELRTERDALFAVLSGLDVPVGVIDAQGRVLLVNPAARRAVADTGRTRPLAAGRSIFSVFDAEDFTPVLTAALAGGRPAAVVAGTRIRLIRITGEGEPARILIIGDPSDSPDGGQPTIGLSSDLARPHRVMPTREAWADTPLPEIVFTVVDCETTGLHASAGDRLVAVAAVRVDAGLVRAEDTFDELVNPRREIPETSIAIHGITEEMVAEARGAAEVVADFAAYAESSVLVGHHIGFDLAFLTPAAAKANVRLEPFTLDTMLLSAVLFTEPGARHGLDSVSARLGVDIVGRHTALGDALATAEVLVRMIPLLAERGIHTLGQADAAARGTELARRIAEGG
;
A
#
# COMPACT_ATOMS: atom_id res chain seq x y z
N MET A 1 -32.83 32.72 -14.94
CA MET A 1 -34.06 33.39 -14.45
C MET A 1 -34.73 32.48 -13.45
N THR A 2 -35.19 32.99 -12.31
CA THR A 2 -35.92 32.17 -11.32
C THR A 2 -37.40 32.08 -11.71
N LYS A 3 -38.15 31.11 -11.17
CA LYS A 3 -39.61 31.04 -11.33
C LYS A 3 -40.30 32.38 -10.97
N THR A 4 -39.73 33.10 -10.01
CA THR A 4 -40.14 34.45 -9.60
C THR A 4 -39.93 35.52 -10.69
N THR A 5 -38.87 35.45 -11.51
CA THR A 5 -38.65 36.40 -12.62
C THR A 5 -39.68 36.22 -13.74
N VAL A 6 -40.04 34.97 -14.06
CA VAL A 6 -41.06 34.67 -15.09
C VAL A 6 -42.45 35.13 -14.61
N ALA A 7 -42.79 34.87 -13.34
CA ALA A 7 -44.03 35.34 -12.74
C ALA A 7 -44.11 36.88 -12.72
N LEU A 8 -43.01 37.56 -12.43
CA LEU A 8 -42.94 39.03 -12.44
C LEU A 8 -43.14 39.60 -13.86
N LEU A 9 -42.53 39.01 -14.89
CA LEU A 9 -42.71 39.45 -16.28
C LEU A 9 -44.15 39.28 -16.75
N VAL A 10 -44.81 38.17 -16.41
CA VAL A 10 -46.23 37.96 -16.71
C VAL A 10 -47.10 38.98 -15.97
N ALA A 11 -46.83 39.23 -14.70
CA ALA A 11 -47.56 40.22 -13.91
C ALA A 11 -47.43 41.64 -14.48
N VAL A 12 -46.23 42.03 -14.95
CA VAL A 12 -45.98 43.34 -15.58
C VAL A 12 -46.68 43.44 -16.93
N ALA A 13 -46.60 42.38 -17.77
CA ALA A 13 -47.19 42.37 -19.10
C ALA A 13 -48.73 42.47 -19.10
N VAL A 14 -49.38 41.96 -18.05
CA VAL A 14 -50.85 42.05 -17.88
C VAL A 14 -51.25 43.28 -17.08
N GLY A 15 -50.49 43.61 -16.02
CA GLY A 15 -50.85 44.66 -15.08
C GLY A 15 -50.72 46.08 -15.65
N VAL A 16 -49.67 46.36 -16.42
CA VAL A 16 -49.43 47.69 -16.99
C VAL A 16 -50.53 48.09 -17.98
N PRO A 17 -50.89 47.28 -19.00
CA PRO A 17 -51.96 47.62 -19.93
C PRO A 17 -53.33 47.76 -19.25
N GLY A 18 -53.63 46.92 -18.26
CA GLY A 18 -54.88 46.99 -17.51
C GLY A 18 -55.00 48.29 -16.71
N LEU A 19 -53.90 48.74 -16.08
CA LEU A 19 -53.85 50.00 -15.36
C LEU A 19 -53.99 51.19 -16.33
N THR A 20 -53.31 51.15 -17.47
CA THR A 20 -53.42 52.19 -18.51
C THR A 20 -54.85 52.31 -19.03
N ALA A 21 -55.52 51.18 -19.31
CA ALA A 21 -56.91 51.16 -19.75
C ALA A 21 -57.86 51.76 -18.70
N ALA A 22 -57.64 51.44 -17.42
CA ALA A 22 -58.44 51.98 -16.32
C ALA A 22 -58.29 53.51 -16.17
N VAL A 23 -57.07 54.02 -16.30
CA VAL A 23 -56.79 55.47 -16.26
C VAL A 23 -57.46 56.19 -17.44
N VAL A 24 -57.35 55.64 -18.66
CA VAL A 24 -57.99 56.21 -19.84
C VAL A 24 -59.52 56.21 -19.70
N LEU A 25 -60.12 55.14 -19.18
CA LEU A 25 -61.58 55.08 -18.94
C LEU A 25 -62.07 56.10 -17.90
N ALA A 26 -61.25 56.42 -16.90
CA ALA A 26 -61.58 57.39 -15.86
C ALA A 26 -61.63 58.83 -16.40
N ASP A 27 -60.83 59.15 -17.42
CA ASP A 27 -60.69 60.50 -18.00
C ASP A 27 -61.73 60.81 -19.11
N LEU A 28 -62.45 59.80 -19.60
CA LEU A 28 -63.45 59.96 -20.65
C LEU A 28 -64.81 60.46 -20.12
N SER A 29 -65.49 61.29 -20.92
CA SER A 29 -66.88 61.71 -20.68
C SER A 29 -67.84 60.51 -20.69
N GLU A 30 -69.00 60.61 -20.03
CA GLU A 30 -69.94 59.48 -19.91
C GLU A 30 -70.36 58.90 -21.27
N GLN A 31 -70.55 59.76 -22.28
CA GLN A 31 -70.97 59.33 -23.61
C GLN A 31 -69.83 58.67 -24.41
N SER A 32 -68.61 59.17 -24.31
CA SER A 32 -67.44 58.53 -24.93
C SER A 32 -67.06 57.21 -24.24
N ARG A 33 -67.29 57.11 -22.93
CA ARG A 33 -67.07 55.88 -22.15
C ARG A 33 -68.05 54.78 -22.57
N SER A 34 -69.34 55.09 -22.77
CA SER A 34 -70.33 54.10 -23.21
C SER A 34 -70.04 53.58 -24.62
N ASP A 35 -69.65 54.46 -25.54
CA ASP A 35 -69.34 54.07 -26.92
C ASP A 35 -68.08 53.19 -26.99
N LEU A 36 -67.06 53.52 -26.20
CA LEU A 36 -65.83 52.73 -26.10
C LEU A 36 -66.10 51.35 -25.48
N ILE A 37 -66.87 51.28 -24.39
CA ILE A 37 -67.23 49.99 -23.75
C ILE A 37 -68.05 49.13 -24.71
N ALA A 38 -68.98 49.72 -25.48
CA ALA A 38 -69.76 48.98 -26.48
C ALA A 38 -68.88 48.44 -27.62
N SER A 39 -67.94 49.25 -28.13
CA SER A 39 -67.01 48.85 -29.20
C SER A 39 -66.00 47.78 -28.73
N ILE A 40 -65.50 47.89 -27.50
CA ILE A 40 -64.58 46.90 -26.92
C ILE A 40 -65.33 45.61 -26.59
N GLY A 41 -66.55 45.72 -26.04
CA GLY A 41 -67.42 44.58 -25.74
C GLY A 41 -67.71 43.72 -26.97
N ALA A 42 -67.92 44.36 -28.13
CA ALA A 42 -68.11 43.66 -29.40
C ALA A 42 -66.87 42.86 -29.86
N GLN A 43 -65.66 43.25 -29.43
CA GLN A 43 -64.40 42.58 -29.76
C GLN A 43 -63.79 41.79 -28.60
N ALA A 44 -64.50 41.66 -27.47
CA ALA A 44 -64.01 40.99 -26.26
C ALA A 44 -63.45 39.58 -26.52
N PRO A 45 -64.06 38.71 -27.36
CA PRO A 45 -63.52 37.37 -27.61
C PRO A 45 -62.13 37.40 -28.27
N VAL A 46 -61.89 38.35 -29.16
CA VAL A 46 -60.61 38.49 -29.90
C VAL A 46 -59.51 39.00 -28.98
N LEU A 47 -59.82 39.97 -28.13
CA LEU A 47 -58.88 40.52 -27.14
C LEU A 47 -58.49 39.48 -26.09
N VAL A 48 -59.45 38.69 -25.61
CA VAL A 48 -59.18 37.58 -24.67
C VAL A 48 -58.29 36.53 -25.32
N LEU A 49 -58.56 36.15 -26.57
CA LEU A 49 -57.73 35.19 -27.30
C LEU A 49 -56.29 35.71 -27.48
N GLY A 50 -56.13 36.99 -27.84
CA GLY A 50 -54.82 37.63 -27.97
C GLY A 50 -54.01 37.61 -26.66
N LEU A 51 -54.67 37.87 -25.53
CA LEU A 51 -54.03 37.83 -24.21
C LEU A 51 -53.57 36.42 -23.83
N VAL A 52 -54.40 35.40 -24.09
CA VAL A 52 -54.05 34.00 -23.81
C VAL A 52 -52.84 33.56 -24.64
N VAL A 53 -52.79 33.93 -25.92
CA VAL A 53 -51.64 33.63 -26.80
C VAL A 53 -50.37 34.32 -26.30
N LEU A 54 -50.45 35.59 -25.89
CA LEU A 54 -49.31 36.35 -25.37
C LEU A 54 -48.76 35.73 -24.07
N VAL A 55 -49.63 35.38 -23.12
CA VAL A 55 -49.23 34.72 -21.87
C VAL A 55 -48.60 33.35 -22.15
N GLY A 56 -49.17 32.58 -23.08
CA GLY A 56 -48.60 31.30 -23.52
C GLY A 56 -47.20 31.43 -24.14
N ALA A 57 -46.99 32.46 -24.98
CA ALA A 57 -45.69 32.75 -25.59
C ALA A 57 -44.62 33.12 -24.53
N ILE A 58 -44.99 33.96 -23.55
CA ILE A 58 -44.09 34.34 -22.45
C ILE A 58 -43.75 33.12 -21.58
N ALA A 59 -44.74 32.27 -21.27
CA ALA A 59 -44.53 31.07 -20.47
C ALA A 59 -43.62 30.05 -21.18
N THR A 60 -43.79 29.85 -22.49
CA THR A 60 -42.96 28.93 -23.28
C THR A 60 -41.52 29.43 -23.43
N LEU A 61 -41.32 30.73 -23.69
CA LEU A 61 -39.99 31.36 -23.70
C LEU A 61 -39.31 31.28 -22.33
N GLY A 62 -40.06 31.54 -21.25
CA GLY A 62 -39.56 31.41 -19.88
C GLY A 62 -39.17 29.97 -19.52
N TRP A 63 -39.99 28.99 -19.92
CA TRP A 63 -39.69 27.56 -19.71
C TRP A 63 -38.47 27.11 -20.52
N TRP A 64 -38.34 27.55 -21.77
CA TRP A 64 -37.17 27.28 -22.61
C TRP A 64 -35.89 27.86 -21.99
N ALA A 65 -35.92 29.11 -21.53
CA ALA A 65 -34.79 29.75 -20.87
C ALA A 65 -34.39 29.06 -19.55
N LEU A 66 -35.37 28.64 -18.74
CA LEU A 66 -35.13 27.84 -17.52
C LEU A 66 -34.49 26.49 -17.83
N ARG A 67 -34.94 25.81 -18.89
CA ARG A 67 -34.36 24.53 -19.34
C ARG A 67 -32.93 24.71 -19.87
N GLN A 68 -32.66 25.80 -20.58
CA GLN A 68 -31.32 26.15 -21.07
C GLN A 68 -30.34 26.34 -19.90
N GLN A 69 -30.77 27.03 -18.84
CA GLN A 69 -29.95 27.26 -17.65
C GLN A 69 -29.63 25.95 -16.90
N HIS A 70 -30.62 25.08 -16.68
CA HIS A 70 -30.39 23.77 -16.04
C HIS A 70 -29.49 22.83 -16.85
N ARG A 71 -29.42 22.97 -18.17
CA ARG A 71 -28.45 22.24 -19.00
C ARG A 71 -27.02 22.72 -18.74
N ASN A 72 -26.81 24.03 -18.62
CA ASN A 72 -25.48 24.59 -18.37
C ASN A 72 -24.95 24.21 -16.98
N ASP A 73 -25.80 24.20 -15.95
CA ASP A 73 -25.40 23.80 -14.59
C ASP A 73 -24.98 22.33 -14.51
N ARG A 74 -25.61 21.45 -15.29
CA ARG A 74 -25.22 20.02 -15.36
C ARG A 74 -23.89 19.80 -16.08
N VAL A 75 -23.59 20.62 -17.08
CA VAL A 75 -22.29 20.58 -17.78
C VAL A 75 -21.18 21.09 -16.85
N LEU A 76 -21.41 22.16 -16.08
CA LEU A 76 -20.46 22.65 -15.07
C LEU A 76 -20.21 21.61 -13.96
N ALA A 77 -21.25 20.95 -13.46
CA ALA A 77 -21.13 19.90 -12.45
C ALA A 77 -20.35 18.68 -12.95
N ALA A 78 -20.57 18.28 -14.20
CA ALA A 78 -19.79 17.21 -14.84
C ALA A 78 -18.32 17.62 -15.03
N GLN A 79 -18.06 18.88 -15.37
CA GLN A 79 -16.70 19.41 -15.57
C GLN A 79 -15.89 19.51 -14.28
N ILE A 80 -16.51 19.91 -13.15
CA ILE A 80 -15.84 19.93 -11.84
C ILE A 80 -15.49 18.51 -11.37
N SER A 81 -16.34 17.52 -11.65
CA SER A 81 -16.04 16.12 -11.32
C SER A 81 -14.88 15.51 -12.12
N SER A 82 -14.59 16.06 -13.31
CA SER A 82 -13.49 15.57 -14.17
C SER A 82 -12.11 16.01 -13.67
N ILE A 83 -12.01 17.19 -13.06
CA ILE A 83 -10.76 17.73 -12.48
C ILE A 83 -10.33 16.91 -11.24
N ALA A 84 -11.28 16.38 -10.47
CA ALA A 84 -11.00 15.52 -9.32
C ALA A 84 -10.55 14.10 -9.69
N SER A 85 -10.59 13.72 -10.98
CA SER A 85 -10.43 12.33 -11.44
C SER A 85 -9.07 12.01 -12.08
N GLY A 86 -8.11 12.96 -12.06
CA GLY A 86 -6.71 12.73 -12.47
C GLY A 86 -6.48 12.41 -13.96
N ARG A 87 -7.51 12.48 -14.81
CA ARG A 87 -7.38 12.20 -16.24
C ARG A 87 -6.90 13.43 -17.01
N ARG A 88 -5.80 13.29 -17.75
CA ARG A 88 -5.33 14.26 -18.76
C ARG A 88 -6.39 14.39 -19.85
N GLN A 89 -7.23 15.41 -19.78
CA GLN A 89 -8.14 15.74 -20.87
C GLN A 89 -8.14 17.24 -21.07
N GLU A 90 -7.53 17.69 -22.17
CA GLU A 90 -7.62 19.09 -22.59
C GLU A 90 -9.08 19.42 -22.85
N ILE A 91 -9.60 20.42 -22.13
CA ILE A 91 -10.95 20.90 -22.36
C ILE A 91 -10.92 21.71 -23.65
N SER A 92 -11.63 21.22 -24.67
CA SER A 92 -11.72 21.89 -25.98
C SER A 92 -12.78 23.00 -25.94
N GLY A 93 -12.37 24.23 -26.28
CA GLY A 93 -13.26 25.39 -26.46
C GLY A 93 -12.55 26.74 -26.30
N ASP A 94 -12.98 27.76 -27.04
CA ASP A 94 -12.37 29.11 -27.09
C ASP A 94 -12.74 30.03 -25.89
N SER A 95 -13.14 29.45 -24.76
CA SER A 95 -13.51 30.22 -23.57
C SER A 95 -12.30 30.52 -22.70
N GLU A 96 -12.18 31.74 -22.17
CA GLU A 96 -11.17 32.10 -21.15
C GLU A 96 -11.18 31.14 -19.96
N VAL A 97 -12.35 30.58 -19.62
CA VAL A 97 -12.50 29.61 -18.54
C VAL A 97 -11.83 28.28 -18.90
N ALA A 98 -11.91 27.84 -20.16
CA ALA A 98 -11.25 26.61 -20.61
C ALA A 98 -9.72 26.78 -20.60
N ALA A 99 -9.23 27.94 -21.05
CA ALA A 99 -7.80 28.28 -20.99
C ALA A 99 -7.27 28.32 -19.54
N ALA A 100 -8.01 28.93 -18.61
CA ALA A 100 -7.62 29.00 -17.20
C ALA A 100 -7.58 27.62 -16.53
N VAL A 101 -8.56 26.74 -16.83
CA VAL A 101 -8.60 25.38 -16.28
C VAL A 101 -7.50 24.51 -16.86
N ASN A 102 -7.23 24.59 -18.17
CA ASN A 102 -6.12 23.86 -18.79
C ASN A 102 -4.77 24.33 -18.21
N ALA A 103 -4.59 25.63 -17.98
CA ALA A 103 -3.38 26.19 -17.35
C ALA A 103 -3.21 25.73 -15.88
N LEU A 104 -4.30 25.63 -15.12
CA LEU A 104 -4.27 25.13 -13.74
C LEU A 104 -3.95 23.64 -13.66
N SER A 105 -4.52 22.83 -14.56
CA SER A 105 -4.22 21.40 -14.66
C SER A 105 -2.76 21.16 -15.03
N GLU A 106 -2.24 21.90 -16.01
CA GLU A 106 -0.82 21.86 -16.40
C GLU A 106 0.11 22.23 -15.23
N LEU A 107 -0.24 23.25 -14.44
CA LEU A 107 0.54 23.65 -13.27
C LEU A 107 0.53 22.57 -12.18
N HIS A 108 -0.64 21.99 -11.88
CA HIS A 108 -0.77 20.94 -10.87
C HIS A 108 0.07 19.72 -11.22
N HIS A 109 -0.02 19.23 -12.47
CA HIS A 109 0.76 18.08 -12.92
C HIS A 109 2.27 18.33 -12.88
N ARG A 110 2.74 19.53 -13.25
CA ARG A 110 4.17 19.87 -13.13
C ARG A 110 4.68 19.82 -11.69
N THR A 111 3.85 20.18 -10.71
CA THR A 111 4.21 20.05 -9.28
C THR A 111 4.30 18.61 -8.83
N GLU A 112 3.36 17.75 -9.23
CA GLU A 112 3.39 16.31 -8.90
C GLU A 112 4.61 15.62 -9.50
N ASP A 113 4.88 15.85 -10.79
CA ASP A 113 6.05 15.28 -11.48
C ASP A 113 7.36 15.71 -10.80
N ARG A 114 7.44 16.96 -10.33
CA ARG A 114 8.63 17.49 -9.63
C ARG A 114 8.83 16.86 -8.26
N LEU A 115 7.75 16.63 -7.51
CA LEU A 115 7.81 15.96 -6.21
C LEU A 115 8.21 14.49 -6.37
N ALA A 116 7.61 13.79 -7.34
CA ALA A 116 7.95 12.40 -7.66
C ALA A 116 9.44 12.25 -8.06
N ALA A 117 9.94 13.17 -8.89
CA ALA A 117 11.35 13.19 -9.29
C ALA A 117 12.30 13.43 -8.10
N GLN A 118 11.95 14.33 -7.16
CA GLN A 118 12.76 14.58 -5.96
C GLN A 118 12.83 13.37 -5.03
N VAL A 119 11.70 12.67 -4.81
CA VAL A 119 11.67 11.45 -4.00
C VAL A 119 12.48 10.32 -4.66
N ALA A 120 12.35 10.15 -5.97
CA ALA A 120 13.11 9.15 -6.71
C ALA A 120 14.63 9.42 -6.68
N ALA A 121 15.04 10.69 -6.80
CA ALA A 121 16.45 11.08 -6.71
C ALA A 121 17.04 10.81 -5.31
N ALA A 122 16.35 11.22 -4.25
CA ALA A 122 16.79 10.99 -2.87
C ALA A 122 16.93 9.49 -2.55
N HIS A 123 15.99 8.65 -3.02
CA HIS A 123 16.09 7.19 -2.85
C HIS A 123 17.25 6.56 -3.63
N THR A 124 17.58 7.10 -4.79
CA THR A 124 18.70 6.59 -5.62
C THR A 124 20.05 6.93 -4.99
N GLU A 125 20.18 8.12 -4.40
CA GLU A 125 21.37 8.55 -3.65
C GLU A 125 21.62 7.64 -2.43
N LEU A 126 20.60 7.41 -1.61
CA LEU A 126 20.69 6.51 -0.46
C LEU A 126 21.05 5.06 -0.83
N ARG A 127 20.52 4.55 -1.96
CA ARG A 127 20.89 3.23 -2.48
C ARG A 127 22.37 3.18 -2.88
N THR A 128 22.84 4.21 -3.57
CA THR A 128 24.23 4.29 -4.04
C THR A 128 25.22 4.36 -2.88
N GLU A 129 24.93 5.18 -1.85
CA GLU A 129 25.76 5.26 -0.64
C GLU A 129 25.77 3.94 0.14
N ARG A 130 24.60 3.31 0.29
CA ARG A 130 24.45 2.01 0.97
C ARG A 130 25.21 0.90 0.24
N ASP A 131 25.06 0.81 -1.07
CA ASP A 131 25.70 -0.24 -1.88
C ASP A 131 27.23 -0.06 -1.90
N ALA A 132 27.72 1.19 -1.87
CA ALA A 132 29.14 1.48 -1.68
C ALA A 132 29.66 1.02 -0.30
N LEU A 133 28.92 1.28 0.77
CA LEU A 133 29.27 0.79 2.12
C LEU A 133 29.29 -0.74 2.18
N PHE A 134 28.32 -1.42 1.56
CA PHE A 134 28.32 -2.88 1.47
C PHE A 134 29.46 -3.44 0.63
N ALA A 135 29.81 -2.79 -0.48
CA ALA A 135 30.96 -3.19 -1.29
C ALA A 135 32.27 -3.09 -0.50
N VAL A 136 32.46 -2.00 0.26
CA VAL A 136 33.62 -1.83 1.16
C VAL A 136 33.63 -2.90 2.24
N LEU A 137 32.52 -3.13 2.94
CA LEU A 137 32.44 -4.10 4.04
C LEU A 137 32.58 -5.56 3.58
N SER A 138 32.12 -5.88 2.37
CA SER A 138 32.22 -7.23 1.79
C SER A 138 33.63 -7.55 1.28
N GLY A 139 34.41 -6.53 0.91
CA GLY A 139 35.81 -6.65 0.52
C GLY A 139 36.80 -6.69 1.68
N LEU A 140 36.33 -6.53 2.93
CA LEU A 140 37.17 -6.70 4.11
C LEU A 140 37.30 -8.19 4.45
N ASP A 141 38.53 -8.70 4.44
CA ASP A 141 38.86 -10.05 4.90
C ASP A 141 38.85 -10.18 6.44
N VAL A 142 38.68 -9.08 7.16
CA VAL A 142 38.55 -9.08 8.62
C VAL A 142 37.11 -9.36 9.02
N PRO A 143 36.85 -10.31 9.94
CA PRO A 143 35.53 -10.51 10.53
C PRO A 143 35.04 -9.24 11.24
N VAL A 144 33.96 -8.64 10.75
CA VAL A 144 33.33 -7.45 11.32
C VAL A 144 31.85 -7.67 11.54
N GLY A 145 31.38 -7.34 12.74
CA GLY A 145 29.96 -7.28 13.07
C GLY A 145 29.61 -6.06 13.92
N VAL A 146 28.37 -5.60 13.87
CA VAL A 146 27.84 -4.55 14.74
C VAL A 146 26.65 -5.12 15.48
N ILE A 147 26.61 -4.94 16.80
CA ILE A 147 25.48 -5.34 17.65
C ILE A 147 24.91 -4.13 18.42
N ASP A 148 23.65 -4.21 18.82
CA ASP A 148 23.05 -3.27 19.78
C ASP A 148 23.40 -3.63 21.24
N ALA A 149 22.91 -2.83 22.19
CA ALA A 149 23.16 -3.01 23.62
C ALA A 149 22.56 -4.31 24.18
N GLN A 150 21.57 -4.87 23.48
CA GLN A 150 20.86 -6.11 23.81
C GLN A 150 21.50 -7.32 23.14
N GLY A 151 22.56 -7.14 22.34
CA GLY A 151 23.24 -8.20 21.62
C GLY A 151 22.56 -8.59 20.30
N ARG A 152 21.63 -7.82 19.75
CA ARG A 152 21.11 -8.05 18.40
C ARG A 152 22.15 -7.63 17.36
N VAL A 153 22.41 -8.49 16.38
CA VAL A 153 23.28 -8.20 15.24
C VAL A 153 22.59 -7.21 14.31
N LEU A 154 23.18 -6.04 14.15
CA LEU A 154 22.76 -4.98 13.23
C LEU A 154 23.41 -5.14 11.85
N LEU A 155 24.68 -5.56 11.83
CA LEU A 155 25.45 -5.75 10.61
C LEU A 155 26.45 -6.89 10.78
N VAL A 156 26.66 -7.69 9.74
CA VAL A 156 27.68 -8.73 9.71
C VAL A 156 28.24 -8.85 8.29
N ASN A 157 29.56 -8.86 8.16
CA ASN A 157 30.21 -9.05 6.86
C ASN A 157 30.43 -10.55 6.53
N PRO A 158 30.71 -10.90 5.27
CA PRO A 158 30.95 -12.29 4.86
C PRO A 158 32.10 -12.98 5.60
N ALA A 159 33.17 -12.25 5.94
CA ALA A 159 34.30 -12.79 6.71
C ALA A 159 33.88 -13.25 8.12
N ALA A 160 33.02 -12.48 8.80
CA ALA A 160 32.48 -12.86 10.11
C ALA A 160 31.55 -14.07 10.05
N ARG A 161 30.79 -14.22 8.95
CA ARG A 161 29.96 -15.42 8.74
C ARG A 161 30.81 -16.67 8.57
N ARG A 162 31.89 -16.59 7.79
CA ARG A 162 32.85 -17.70 7.59
C ARG A 162 33.56 -18.08 8.89
N ALA A 163 34.09 -17.09 9.62
CA ALA A 163 34.78 -17.32 10.89
C ALA A 163 33.93 -18.07 11.93
N VAL A 164 32.61 -17.80 11.96
CA VAL A 164 31.68 -18.53 12.83
C VAL A 164 31.31 -19.91 12.27
N ALA A 165 31.14 -20.04 10.96
CA ALA A 165 30.78 -21.32 10.32
C ALA A 165 31.87 -22.39 10.51
N ASP A 166 33.16 -22.01 10.44
CA ASP A 166 34.30 -22.92 10.58
C ASP A 166 34.44 -23.51 12.00
N THR A 167 33.73 -22.96 12.99
CA THR A 167 33.70 -23.50 14.36
C THR A 167 32.74 -24.69 14.53
N GLY A 168 32.10 -25.17 13.45
CA GLY A 168 31.23 -26.35 13.47
C GLY A 168 29.86 -26.11 14.11
N ARG A 169 29.43 -24.84 14.17
CA ARG A 169 28.16 -24.44 14.80
C ARG A 169 27.00 -24.49 13.81
N THR A 170 25.86 -24.95 14.29
CA THR A 170 24.66 -25.24 13.49
C THR A 170 23.85 -24.00 13.06
N ARG A 171 24.20 -22.80 13.55
CA ARG A 171 23.41 -21.58 13.31
C ARG A 171 24.25 -20.46 12.68
N PRO A 172 23.85 -19.93 11.51
CA PRO A 172 24.59 -18.88 10.83
C PRO A 172 24.44 -17.52 11.53
N LEU A 173 25.54 -16.77 11.60
CA LEU A 173 25.53 -15.38 12.08
C LEU A 173 24.85 -14.48 11.03
N ALA A 174 23.74 -13.84 11.38
CA ALA A 174 22.96 -12.99 10.47
C ALA A 174 22.48 -11.71 11.15
N ALA A 175 22.28 -10.66 10.36
CA ALA A 175 21.64 -9.43 10.86
C ALA A 175 20.22 -9.73 11.35
N GLY A 176 19.75 -8.98 12.35
CA GLY A 176 18.47 -9.19 13.04
C GLY A 176 18.49 -10.29 14.10
N ARG A 177 19.47 -11.21 14.10
CA ARG A 177 19.58 -12.30 15.08
C ARG A 177 20.29 -11.86 16.35
N SER A 178 20.05 -12.58 17.44
CA SER A 178 20.80 -12.40 18.69
C SER A 178 22.22 -12.98 18.54
N ILE A 179 23.23 -12.22 18.95
CA ILE A 179 24.63 -12.65 19.05
C ILE A 179 24.79 -13.85 19.98
N PHE A 180 23.88 -13.98 20.95
CA PHE A 180 23.80 -15.10 21.88
C PHE A 180 23.29 -16.41 21.24
N SER A 181 22.82 -16.36 19.98
CA SER A 181 22.54 -17.57 19.20
C SER A 181 23.81 -18.26 18.70
N VAL A 182 24.91 -17.51 18.66
CA VAL A 182 26.22 -17.97 18.22
C VAL A 182 27.17 -18.09 19.41
N PHE A 183 27.16 -17.15 20.35
CA PHE A 183 28.04 -17.16 21.50
C PHE A 183 27.29 -17.46 22.79
N ASP A 184 27.85 -18.32 23.63
CA ASP A 184 27.23 -18.67 24.91
C ASP A 184 27.15 -17.45 25.83
N ALA A 185 25.98 -17.26 26.45
CA ALA A 185 25.70 -16.08 27.25
C ALA A 185 26.65 -15.94 28.45
N GLU A 186 27.09 -17.05 29.04
CA GLU A 186 28.03 -17.05 30.17
C GLU A 186 29.39 -16.47 29.80
N ASP A 187 29.86 -16.75 28.58
CA ASP A 187 31.16 -16.30 28.10
C ASP A 187 31.12 -14.91 27.46
N PHE A 188 30.02 -14.56 26.78
CA PHE A 188 29.91 -13.31 26.03
C PHE A 188 29.41 -12.12 26.87
N THR A 189 28.54 -12.36 27.87
CA THR A 189 27.95 -11.29 28.69
C THR A 189 28.98 -10.46 29.47
N PRO A 190 30.03 -11.04 30.08
CA PRO A 190 31.06 -10.27 30.77
C PRO A 190 31.82 -9.33 29.81
N VAL A 191 32.08 -9.80 28.59
CA VAL A 191 32.79 -9.05 27.54
C VAL A 191 31.91 -7.92 27.01
N LEU A 192 30.62 -8.19 26.76
CA LEU A 192 29.66 -7.18 26.32
C LEU A 192 29.48 -6.09 27.38
N THR A 193 29.34 -6.47 28.65
CA THR A 193 29.17 -5.54 29.78
C THR A 193 30.37 -4.61 29.91
N ALA A 194 31.59 -5.13 29.80
CA ALA A 194 32.80 -4.33 29.81
C ALA A 194 32.90 -3.36 28.62
N ALA A 195 32.40 -3.75 27.44
CA ALA A 195 32.35 -2.87 26.27
C ALA A 195 31.29 -1.77 26.41
N LEU A 196 30.12 -2.09 26.96
CA LEU A 196 29.04 -1.13 27.24
C LEU A 196 29.45 -0.07 28.28
N ALA A 197 30.29 -0.47 29.25
CA ALA A 197 30.90 0.45 30.22
C ALA A 197 32.02 1.34 29.63
N GLY A 198 32.27 1.27 28.31
CA GLY A 198 33.28 2.06 27.60
C GLY A 198 34.67 1.41 27.53
N GLY A 199 34.81 0.18 28.02
CA GLY A 199 36.04 -0.61 27.86
C GLY A 199 36.23 -1.12 26.43
N ARG A 200 37.44 -1.64 26.15
CA ARG A 200 37.78 -2.32 24.88
C ARG A 200 38.20 -3.77 25.15
N PRO A 201 37.30 -4.62 25.68
CA PRO A 201 37.64 -5.96 26.09
C PRO A 201 37.99 -6.83 24.87
N ALA A 202 39.00 -7.67 25.05
CA ALA A 202 39.39 -8.72 24.12
C ALA A 202 39.15 -10.07 24.80
N ALA A 203 38.48 -10.98 24.11
CA ALA A 203 38.14 -12.30 24.65
C ALA A 203 38.24 -13.36 23.56
N VAL A 204 38.46 -14.60 23.99
CA VAL A 204 38.28 -15.77 23.14
C VAL A 204 36.93 -16.34 23.51
N VAL A 205 35.93 -16.19 22.63
CA VAL A 205 34.60 -16.75 22.88
C VAL A 205 34.41 -17.87 21.89
N ALA A 206 34.31 -19.09 22.42
CA ALA A 206 34.16 -20.32 21.64
C ALA A 206 35.13 -20.47 20.47
N GLY A 207 36.42 -20.34 20.78
CA GLY A 207 37.51 -20.50 19.81
C GLY A 207 37.77 -19.28 18.92
N THR A 208 36.87 -18.30 18.86
CA THR A 208 37.06 -17.09 18.06
C THR A 208 37.61 -15.95 18.92
N ARG A 209 38.75 -15.37 18.55
CA ARG A 209 39.27 -14.13 19.18
C ARG A 209 38.45 -12.94 18.70
N ILE A 210 37.81 -12.25 19.64
CA ILE A 210 36.99 -11.07 19.37
C ILE A 210 37.44 -9.87 20.22
N ARG A 211 37.32 -8.68 19.64
CA ARG A 211 37.45 -7.40 20.34
C ARG A 211 36.18 -6.60 20.17
N LEU A 212 35.64 -6.08 21.28
CA LEU A 212 34.43 -5.27 21.29
C LEU A 212 34.80 -3.79 21.49
N ILE A 213 34.19 -2.91 20.69
CA ILE A 213 34.39 -1.46 20.75
C ILE A 213 33.03 -0.78 20.70
N ARG A 214 32.72 0.06 21.70
CA ARG A 214 31.55 0.93 21.62
C ARG A 214 31.78 2.03 20.57
N ILE A 215 30.87 2.15 19.61
CA ILE A 215 30.98 3.10 18.49
C ILE A 215 29.99 4.27 18.56
N THR A 216 29.15 4.33 19.59
CA THR A 216 28.20 5.44 19.82
C THR A 216 28.57 6.27 21.04
N GLY A 217 28.27 7.59 20.97
CA GLY A 217 28.61 8.57 21.99
C GLY A 217 27.72 8.52 23.25
N GLU A 218 27.97 9.42 24.21
CA GLU A 218 27.07 9.59 25.37
C GLU A 218 25.70 10.14 24.93
N GLY A 219 24.61 9.49 25.36
CA GLY A 219 23.23 9.88 24.99
C GLY A 219 22.63 9.13 23.80
N GLU A 220 23.42 8.36 23.06
CA GLU A 220 22.95 7.51 21.95
C GLU A 220 22.82 6.04 22.36
N PRO A 221 21.89 5.26 21.75
CA PRO A 221 21.79 3.83 21.99
C PRO A 221 23.13 3.15 21.71
N ALA A 222 23.61 2.36 22.68
CA ALA A 222 24.92 1.74 22.61
C ALA A 222 24.99 0.76 21.42
N ARG A 223 25.98 0.95 20.54
CA ARG A 223 26.32 0.00 19.48
C ARG A 223 27.74 -0.47 19.70
N ILE A 224 27.93 -1.77 19.56
CA ILE A 224 29.22 -2.42 19.78
C ILE A 224 29.68 -3.02 18.46
N LEU A 225 30.85 -2.57 18.01
CA LEU A 225 31.59 -3.17 16.91
C LEU A 225 32.37 -4.37 17.44
N ILE A 226 32.15 -5.53 16.83
CA ILE A 226 32.89 -6.76 17.05
C ILE A 226 33.89 -6.89 15.91
N ILE A 227 35.18 -6.94 16.26
CA ILE A 227 36.28 -7.19 15.32
C ILE A 227 36.90 -8.54 15.68
N GLY A 228 36.90 -9.48 14.74
CA GLY A 228 37.64 -10.75 14.86
C GLY A 228 39.12 -10.55 14.52
N ASP A 229 39.99 -11.36 15.12
CA ASP A 229 41.43 -11.29 14.86
C ASP A 229 41.77 -11.75 13.43
N PRO A 230 42.53 -10.98 12.63
CA PRO A 230 42.95 -11.39 11.27
C PRO A 230 43.88 -12.61 11.22
N SER A 231 44.41 -13.11 12.35
CA SER A 231 45.40 -14.19 12.35
C SER A 231 44.89 -15.57 11.94
N ASP A 232 43.57 -15.77 11.76
CA ASP A 232 42.99 -17.01 11.24
C ASP A 232 42.65 -16.94 9.73
N SER A 233 43.05 -15.86 9.04
CA SER A 233 43.04 -15.79 7.57
C SER A 233 44.42 -16.17 7.00
N PRO A 234 44.50 -16.95 5.89
CA PRO A 234 45.78 -17.47 5.39
C PRO A 234 46.80 -16.43 4.93
N ASP A 235 46.43 -15.15 4.79
CA ASP A 235 47.33 -14.08 4.34
C ASP A 235 47.34 -12.90 5.31
N GLY A 236 48.48 -12.70 5.96
CA GLY A 236 48.73 -11.69 6.99
C GLY A 236 48.85 -10.25 6.47
N GLY A 237 47.75 -9.66 6.02
CA GLY A 237 47.65 -8.23 5.73
C GLY A 237 46.82 -7.49 6.77
N GLN A 238 47.39 -6.51 7.48
CA GLN A 238 46.60 -5.57 8.28
C GLN A 238 45.77 -4.65 7.37
N PRO A 239 44.43 -4.56 7.51
CA PRO A 239 43.66 -3.54 6.81
C PRO A 239 43.45 -2.31 7.69
N THR A 240 43.67 -1.15 7.08
CA THR A 240 43.45 0.18 7.62
C THR A 240 41.95 0.51 7.50
N ILE A 241 41.24 0.68 8.63
CA ILE A 241 39.81 1.04 8.63
C ILE A 241 39.67 2.57 8.51
N GLY A 242 38.90 3.01 7.52
CA GLY A 242 38.36 4.37 7.47
C GLY A 242 37.01 4.41 6.74
N LEU A 243 35.94 4.77 7.47
CA LEU A 243 34.87 5.75 7.13
C LEU A 243 33.51 5.47 7.78
N SER A 244 32.72 6.56 7.88
CA SER A 244 31.58 6.86 8.76
C SER A 244 30.18 6.79 8.12
N SER A 245 29.14 6.80 8.99
CA SER A 245 27.71 7.16 8.78
C SER A 245 26.77 6.07 8.22
N ASP A 246 25.48 5.91 8.57
CA ASP A 246 24.48 6.68 9.34
C ASP A 246 23.61 5.71 10.18
N LEU A 247 23.33 6.06 11.43
CA LEU A 247 22.77 5.21 12.48
C LEU A 247 21.27 5.49 12.78
N ALA A 248 20.55 6.22 11.91
CA ALA A 248 19.29 6.87 12.28
C ALA A 248 17.95 6.09 12.16
N ARG A 249 17.87 4.75 12.16
CA ARG A 249 16.56 4.05 12.18
C ARG A 249 16.05 3.80 13.62
N PRO A 250 14.90 4.37 14.05
CA PRO A 250 14.34 4.13 15.38
C PRO A 250 13.68 2.75 15.52
N HIS A 251 13.80 2.18 16.71
CA HIS A 251 13.13 0.95 17.15
C HIS A 251 11.61 1.18 17.26
N ARG A 252 10.80 0.40 16.53
CA ARG A 252 9.34 0.58 16.52
C ARG A 252 8.70 -0.31 17.60
N VAL A 253 8.07 0.31 18.58
CA VAL A 253 7.22 -0.39 19.56
C VAL A 253 6.01 -0.97 18.83
N MET A 254 5.68 -2.21 19.17
CA MET A 254 4.50 -2.91 18.63
C MET A 254 3.20 -2.18 18.99
N PRO A 255 2.48 -1.62 18.00
CA PRO A 255 1.17 -1.02 18.28
C PRO A 255 0.17 -2.09 18.73
N THR A 256 -0.81 -1.71 19.56
CA THR A 256 -1.99 -2.54 19.86
C THR A 256 -2.89 -2.67 18.63
N ARG A 257 -3.83 -3.62 18.62
CA ARG A 257 -4.77 -3.81 17.49
C ARG A 257 -5.42 -2.52 16.98
N GLU A 258 -5.85 -1.69 17.92
CA GLU A 258 -6.46 -0.39 17.63
C GLU A 258 -5.43 0.56 16.99
N ALA A 259 -4.18 0.55 17.45
CA ALA A 259 -3.12 1.38 16.90
C ALA A 259 -2.66 0.95 15.49
N TRP A 260 -2.72 -0.35 15.13
CA TRP A 260 -2.44 -0.79 13.75
C TRP A 260 -3.51 -0.34 12.77
N ALA A 261 -4.78 -0.36 13.17
CA ALA A 261 -5.90 -0.01 12.31
C ALA A 261 -5.81 1.43 11.78
N ASP A 262 -5.29 2.35 12.59
CA ASP A 262 -5.12 3.76 12.24
C ASP A 262 -3.77 4.07 11.57
N THR A 263 -2.87 3.10 11.47
CA THR A 263 -1.55 3.33 10.87
C THR A 263 -1.65 3.43 9.33
N PRO A 264 -1.02 4.43 8.70
CA PRO A 264 -0.98 4.55 7.25
C PRO A 264 -0.32 3.35 6.56
N LEU A 265 -0.87 2.89 5.43
CA LEU A 265 -0.36 1.73 4.69
C LEU A 265 1.13 1.84 4.30
N PRO A 266 1.66 2.98 3.81
CA PRO A 266 3.09 3.11 3.46
C PRO A 266 4.01 2.99 4.67
N GLU A 267 3.48 3.28 5.85
CA GLU A 267 4.21 3.21 7.10
C GLU A 267 4.18 1.82 7.70
N ILE A 268 3.30 0.90 7.29
CA ILE A 268 3.25 -0.46 7.82
C ILE A 268 4.43 -1.29 7.31
N VAL A 269 4.94 -2.17 8.17
CA VAL A 269 5.82 -3.25 7.75
C VAL A 269 4.97 -4.49 7.48
N PHE A 270 5.09 -5.04 6.28
CA PHE A 270 4.37 -6.24 5.86
C PHE A 270 5.35 -7.41 5.73
N THR A 271 4.87 -8.60 6.08
CA THR A 271 5.49 -9.87 5.70
C THR A 271 4.56 -10.54 4.70
N VAL A 272 4.97 -10.53 3.44
CA VAL A 272 4.18 -11.13 2.36
C VAL A 272 4.59 -12.60 2.27
N VAL A 273 3.64 -13.51 2.46
CA VAL A 273 3.87 -14.96 2.54
C VAL A 273 3.11 -15.68 1.44
N ASP A 274 3.71 -16.77 0.97
CA ASP A 274 3.09 -17.76 0.08
C ASP A 274 3.56 -19.17 0.49
N CYS A 275 2.69 -20.16 0.34
CA CYS A 275 2.94 -21.55 0.71
C CYS A 275 2.64 -22.50 -0.44
N GLU A 276 3.52 -23.49 -0.63
CA GLU A 276 3.26 -24.64 -1.49
C GLU A 276 2.83 -25.84 -0.68
N THR A 277 1.92 -26.65 -1.22
CA THR A 277 1.23 -27.70 -0.47
C THR A 277 1.02 -28.97 -1.30
N THR A 278 0.78 -30.08 -0.61
CA THR A 278 0.43 -31.37 -1.25
C THR A 278 -0.97 -31.36 -1.89
N GLY A 279 -1.73 -30.28 -1.78
CA GLY A 279 -3.12 -30.21 -2.21
C GLY A 279 -3.86 -29.03 -1.58
N LEU A 280 -5.13 -28.86 -1.93
CA LEU A 280 -5.87 -27.63 -1.64
C LEU A 280 -6.57 -27.60 -0.27
N HIS A 281 -6.66 -28.74 0.43
CA HIS A 281 -7.55 -28.87 1.59
C HIS A 281 -6.79 -29.35 2.84
N ALA A 282 -6.32 -28.38 3.65
CA ALA A 282 -5.68 -28.67 4.94
C ALA A 282 -6.56 -29.53 5.87
N SER A 283 -7.88 -29.31 5.83
CA SER A 283 -8.88 -30.09 6.59
C SER A 283 -9.02 -31.54 6.13
N ALA A 284 -8.72 -31.82 4.85
CA ALA A 284 -8.74 -33.17 4.28
C ALA A 284 -7.39 -33.91 4.45
N GLY A 285 -6.41 -33.28 5.12
CA GLY A 285 -5.13 -33.90 5.44
C GLY A 285 -3.95 -33.48 4.57
N ASP A 286 -4.13 -32.53 3.66
CA ASP A 286 -3.02 -31.94 2.90
C ASP A 286 -2.02 -31.23 3.81
N ARG A 287 -0.77 -31.13 3.34
CA ARG A 287 0.38 -30.69 4.14
C ARG A 287 1.19 -29.61 3.42
N LEU A 288 1.88 -28.80 4.22
CA LEU A 288 2.88 -27.84 3.75
C LEU A 288 4.07 -28.56 3.11
N VAL A 289 4.54 -28.00 2.01
CA VAL A 289 5.70 -28.46 1.24
C VAL A 289 6.77 -27.36 1.13
N ALA A 290 6.37 -26.09 1.09
CA ALA A 290 7.28 -24.95 1.23
C ALA A 290 6.58 -23.77 1.90
N VAL A 291 7.36 -22.90 2.54
CA VAL A 291 6.92 -21.61 3.06
C VAL A 291 7.96 -20.58 2.64
N ALA A 292 7.52 -19.52 1.96
CA ALA A 292 8.37 -18.40 1.65
C ALA A 292 7.70 -17.08 1.98
N ALA A 293 8.51 -16.08 2.32
CA ALA A 293 8.02 -14.75 2.60
C ALA A 293 9.06 -13.67 2.36
N VAL A 294 8.60 -12.45 2.08
CA VAL A 294 9.45 -11.27 1.86
C VAL A 294 8.95 -10.08 2.67
N ARG A 295 9.87 -9.25 3.19
CA ARG A 295 9.50 -8.03 3.90
C ARG A 295 9.20 -6.89 2.93
N VAL A 296 8.14 -6.14 3.23
CA VAL A 296 7.88 -4.82 2.64
C VAL A 296 7.96 -3.80 3.76
N ASP A 297 8.85 -2.82 3.60
CA ASP A 297 9.11 -1.78 4.60
C ASP A 297 9.23 -0.42 3.92
N ALA A 298 8.55 0.59 4.47
CA ALA A 298 8.45 1.94 3.90
C ALA A 298 8.02 1.92 2.42
N GLY A 299 7.04 1.07 2.08
CA GLY A 299 6.53 0.92 0.70
C GLY A 299 7.52 0.30 -0.29
N LEU A 300 8.59 -0.34 0.18
CA LEU A 300 9.60 -0.98 -0.67
C LEU A 300 9.72 -2.47 -0.35
N VAL A 301 9.74 -3.31 -1.39
CA VAL A 301 10.07 -4.73 -1.27
C VAL A 301 11.54 -4.86 -0.89
N ARG A 302 11.82 -5.63 0.17
CA ARG A 302 13.16 -5.98 0.64
C ARG A 302 13.52 -7.37 0.12
N ALA A 303 13.86 -7.47 -1.16
CA ALA A 303 14.14 -8.75 -1.81
C ALA A 303 15.35 -9.49 -1.20
N GLU A 304 16.18 -8.81 -0.41
CA GLU A 304 17.28 -9.38 0.37
C GLU A 304 16.86 -9.91 1.76
N ASP A 305 15.67 -9.54 2.23
CA ASP A 305 15.08 -9.94 3.52
C ASP A 305 13.94 -10.91 3.22
N THR A 306 14.32 -12.17 3.03
CA THR A 306 13.44 -13.26 2.62
C THR A 306 13.55 -14.45 3.57
N PHE A 307 12.43 -15.12 3.76
CA PHE A 307 12.34 -16.46 4.31
C PHE A 307 12.00 -17.40 3.16
N ASP A 308 12.72 -18.51 2.99
CA ASP A 308 12.47 -19.49 1.93
C ASP A 308 12.93 -20.86 2.42
N GLU A 309 11.97 -21.71 2.78
CA GLU A 309 12.23 -22.99 3.41
C GLU A 309 11.33 -24.08 2.82
N LEU A 310 11.96 -25.19 2.45
CA LEU A 310 11.27 -26.44 2.15
C LEU A 310 10.79 -27.11 3.45
N VAL A 311 9.67 -27.80 3.36
CA VAL A 311 9.03 -28.49 4.47
C VAL A 311 8.83 -29.95 4.09
N ASN A 312 9.25 -30.86 4.97
CA ASN A 312 8.92 -32.27 4.82
C ASN A 312 7.44 -32.49 5.21
N PRO A 313 6.55 -32.84 4.25
CA PRO A 313 5.12 -33.01 4.50
C PRO A 313 4.80 -34.29 5.30
N ARG A 314 5.77 -35.20 5.44
CA ARG A 314 5.65 -36.53 6.04
C ARG A 314 4.54 -37.39 5.41
N ARG A 315 4.33 -37.20 4.12
CA ARG A 315 3.40 -37.93 3.25
C ARG A 315 3.82 -37.76 1.81
N GLU A 316 3.25 -38.60 0.94
CA GLU A 316 3.40 -38.45 -0.50
C GLU A 316 2.73 -37.15 -1.02
N ILE A 317 3.46 -36.44 -1.88
CA ILE A 317 3.11 -35.27 -2.66
C ILE A 317 2.51 -35.78 -3.97
N PRO A 318 1.22 -35.51 -4.25
CA PRO A 318 0.59 -35.93 -5.49
C PRO A 318 1.28 -35.35 -6.73
N GLU A 319 1.39 -36.14 -7.79
CA GLU A 319 1.99 -35.73 -9.08
C GLU A 319 1.36 -34.44 -9.64
N THR A 320 0.07 -34.21 -9.38
CA THR A 320 -0.64 -33.00 -9.79
C THR A 320 -0.11 -31.74 -9.10
N SER A 321 0.34 -31.83 -7.85
CA SER A 321 0.95 -30.71 -7.12
C SER A 321 2.40 -30.50 -7.58
N ILE A 322 3.17 -31.59 -7.73
CA ILE A 322 4.54 -31.55 -8.28
C ILE A 322 4.54 -30.89 -9.67
N ALA A 323 3.56 -31.20 -10.53
CA ALA A 323 3.44 -30.59 -11.85
C ALA A 323 3.19 -29.07 -11.83
N ILE A 324 2.71 -28.53 -10.70
CA ILE A 324 2.48 -27.09 -10.51
C ILE A 324 3.76 -26.45 -9.96
N HIS A 325 4.20 -26.87 -8.76
CA HIS A 325 5.25 -26.17 -8.03
C HIS A 325 6.66 -26.77 -8.19
N GLY A 326 6.79 -27.93 -8.83
CA GLY A 326 8.06 -28.57 -9.16
C GLY A 326 8.84 -29.16 -7.98
N ILE A 327 8.26 -29.20 -6.77
CA ILE A 327 8.93 -29.72 -5.57
C ILE A 327 8.68 -31.22 -5.48
N THR A 328 9.76 -32.00 -5.50
CA THR A 328 9.70 -33.46 -5.45
C THR A 328 9.93 -34.01 -4.04
N GLU A 329 9.61 -35.29 -3.84
CA GLU A 329 9.88 -36.01 -2.59
C GLU A 329 11.36 -35.95 -2.20
N GLU A 330 12.25 -36.10 -3.18
CA GLU A 330 13.69 -36.10 -2.95
C GLU A 330 14.19 -34.76 -2.42
N MET A 331 13.57 -33.65 -2.84
CA MET A 331 13.92 -32.31 -2.38
C MET A 331 13.54 -32.08 -0.91
N VAL A 332 12.46 -32.71 -0.45
CA VAL A 332 11.91 -32.51 0.90
C VAL A 332 12.23 -33.65 1.88
N ALA A 333 12.85 -34.73 1.42
CA ALA A 333 13.14 -35.92 2.23
C ALA A 333 13.90 -35.57 3.52
N GLU A 334 14.93 -34.73 3.41
CA GLU A 334 15.76 -34.28 4.54
C GLU A 334 15.34 -32.91 5.10
N ALA A 335 14.25 -32.31 4.58
CA ALA A 335 13.75 -31.04 5.05
C ALA A 335 13.13 -31.14 6.45
N ARG A 336 13.06 -30.01 7.14
CA ARG A 336 12.49 -29.92 8.50
C ARG A 336 10.98 -30.11 8.48
N GLY A 337 10.41 -30.50 9.61
CA GLY A 337 8.96 -30.61 9.76
C GLY A 337 8.26 -29.26 9.84
N ALA A 338 6.99 -29.21 9.44
CA ALA A 338 6.20 -27.98 9.39
C ALA A 338 6.19 -27.17 10.70
N ALA A 339 6.16 -27.82 11.87
CA ALA A 339 6.16 -27.13 13.15
C ALA A 339 7.47 -26.33 13.39
N GLU A 340 8.62 -26.88 13.01
CA GLU A 340 9.91 -26.22 13.17
C GLU A 340 10.05 -25.03 12.22
N VAL A 341 9.70 -25.24 10.95
CA VAL A 341 9.75 -24.17 9.94
C VAL A 341 8.79 -23.03 10.28
N VAL A 342 7.56 -23.36 10.73
CA VAL A 342 6.57 -22.33 11.11
C VAL A 342 6.95 -21.59 12.39
N ALA A 343 7.71 -22.20 13.31
CA ALA A 343 8.26 -21.49 14.47
C ALA A 343 9.25 -20.41 14.03
N ASP A 344 10.17 -20.74 13.11
CA ASP A 344 11.12 -19.77 12.56
C ASP A 344 10.43 -18.71 11.70
N PHE A 345 9.42 -19.10 10.91
CA PHE A 345 8.60 -18.17 10.15
C PHE A 345 7.84 -17.19 11.07
N ALA A 346 7.26 -17.67 12.18
CA ALA A 346 6.57 -16.81 13.14
C ALA A 346 7.52 -15.76 13.75
N ALA A 347 8.76 -16.16 14.04
CA ALA A 347 9.79 -15.23 14.51
C ALA A 347 10.22 -14.22 13.42
N TYR A 348 10.27 -14.65 12.16
CA TYR A 348 10.54 -13.78 11.01
C TYR A 348 9.40 -12.78 10.74
N ALA A 349 8.15 -13.24 10.83
CA ALA A 349 6.95 -12.45 10.63
C ALA A 349 6.58 -11.57 11.83
N GLU A 350 7.29 -11.70 12.95
CA GLU A 350 7.09 -10.88 14.13
C GLU A 350 7.08 -9.40 13.73
N SER A 351 6.22 -8.64 14.39
CA SER A 351 6.18 -7.19 14.20
C SER A 351 5.81 -6.72 12.79
N SER A 352 4.94 -7.46 12.10
CA SER A 352 4.42 -7.09 10.77
C SER A 352 2.99 -7.55 10.54
N VAL A 353 2.34 -6.98 9.52
CA VAL A 353 1.09 -7.52 8.98
C VAL A 353 1.42 -8.66 8.02
N LEU A 354 0.78 -9.80 8.19
CA LEU A 354 0.85 -10.89 7.22
C LEU A 354 0.04 -10.53 5.98
N VAL A 355 0.62 -10.72 4.81
CA VAL A 355 -0.05 -10.45 3.54
C VAL A 355 0.09 -11.65 2.64
N GLY A 356 -0.96 -11.96 1.88
CA GLY A 356 -0.91 -13.01 0.87
C GLY A 356 -1.87 -12.69 -0.26
N HIS A 357 -1.86 -13.55 -1.28
CA HIS A 357 -2.80 -13.49 -2.38
C HIS A 357 -3.77 -14.66 -2.24
N HIS A 358 -4.94 -14.41 -1.64
CA HIS A 358 -5.79 -15.45 -1.03
C HIS A 358 -5.23 -16.01 0.29
N ILE A 359 -4.74 -15.13 1.17
CA ILE A 359 -4.02 -15.44 2.43
C ILE A 359 -4.75 -16.44 3.35
N GLY A 360 -6.08 -16.56 3.24
CA GLY A 360 -6.85 -17.56 3.98
C GLY A 360 -6.40 -18.99 3.68
N PHE A 361 -5.94 -19.26 2.45
CA PHE A 361 -5.35 -20.52 2.05
C PHE A 361 -4.07 -20.81 2.84
N ASP A 362 -3.08 -19.92 2.79
CA ASP A 362 -1.80 -20.08 3.50
C ASP A 362 -2.02 -20.26 5.01
N LEU A 363 -2.90 -19.43 5.59
CA LEU A 363 -3.22 -19.50 7.01
C LEU A 363 -3.86 -20.83 7.41
N ALA A 364 -4.64 -21.47 6.52
CA ALA A 364 -5.23 -22.79 6.80
C ALA A 364 -4.16 -23.88 7.00
N PHE A 365 -2.99 -23.70 6.39
CA PHE A 365 -1.85 -24.61 6.53
C PHE A 365 -0.86 -24.18 7.64
N LEU A 366 -0.60 -22.88 7.76
CA LEU A 366 0.31 -22.31 8.76
C LEU A 366 -0.26 -22.41 10.19
N THR A 367 -1.57 -22.18 10.38
CA THR A 367 -2.20 -22.11 11.72
C THR A 367 -2.09 -23.45 12.49
N PRO A 368 -2.41 -24.62 11.90
CA PRO A 368 -2.23 -25.89 12.60
C PRO A 368 -0.76 -26.19 12.93
N ALA A 369 0.18 -25.79 12.06
CA ALA A 369 1.62 -25.98 12.30
C ALA A 369 2.12 -25.06 13.43
N ALA A 370 1.67 -23.80 13.46
CA ALA A 370 1.95 -22.86 14.54
C ALA A 370 1.41 -23.35 15.89
N ALA A 371 0.19 -23.91 15.91
CA ALA A 371 -0.40 -24.50 17.10
C ALA A 371 0.44 -25.68 17.65
N LYS A 372 0.95 -26.55 16.76
CA LYS A 372 1.85 -27.66 17.15
C LYS A 372 3.20 -27.16 17.67
N ALA A 373 3.69 -26.05 17.14
CA ALA A 373 4.92 -25.41 17.56
C ALA A 373 4.75 -24.53 18.82
N ASN A 374 3.52 -24.40 19.33
CA ASN A 374 3.17 -23.52 20.45
C ASN A 374 3.60 -22.04 20.22
N VAL A 375 3.53 -21.58 18.97
CA VAL A 375 3.77 -20.20 18.57
C VAL A 375 2.46 -19.55 18.13
N ARG A 376 2.39 -18.22 18.21
CA ARG A 376 1.27 -17.45 17.66
C ARG A 376 1.73 -16.81 16.36
N LEU A 377 0.92 -16.96 15.32
CA LEU A 377 1.03 -16.12 14.13
C LEU A 377 0.34 -14.79 14.42
N GLU A 378 0.95 -13.70 13.95
CA GLU A 378 0.46 -12.34 14.17
C GLU A 378 -1.00 -12.20 13.66
N PRO A 379 -1.86 -11.47 14.37
CA PRO A 379 -3.30 -11.50 14.12
C PRO A 379 -3.76 -10.63 12.92
N PHE A 380 -2.90 -9.74 12.40
CA PHE A 380 -3.25 -8.87 11.28
C PHE A 380 -2.90 -9.51 9.95
N THR A 381 -3.92 -9.64 9.12
CA THR A 381 -3.80 -10.20 7.78
C THR A 381 -4.41 -9.25 6.77
N LEU A 382 -3.83 -9.19 5.59
CA LEU A 382 -4.36 -8.46 4.46
C LEU A 382 -4.31 -9.35 3.21
N ASP A 383 -5.37 -9.34 2.42
CA ASP A 383 -5.49 -10.19 1.25
C ASP A 383 -5.43 -9.34 -0.03
N THR A 384 -4.36 -9.47 -0.80
CA THR A 384 -4.18 -8.72 -2.05
C THR A 384 -5.19 -9.12 -3.13
N MET A 385 -5.75 -10.33 -3.09
CA MET A 385 -6.84 -10.73 -3.98
C MET A 385 -8.13 -9.96 -3.66
N LEU A 386 -8.42 -9.77 -2.37
CA LEU A 386 -9.58 -8.96 -1.95
C LEU A 386 -9.34 -7.47 -2.20
N LEU A 387 -8.13 -6.95 -1.97
CA LEU A 387 -7.77 -5.58 -2.34
C LEU A 387 -7.88 -5.35 -3.85
N SER A 388 -7.52 -6.34 -4.66
CA SER A 388 -7.77 -6.32 -6.09
C SER A 388 -9.25 -6.18 -6.43
N ALA A 389 -10.14 -6.86 -5.70
CA ALA A 389 -11.59 -6.71 -5.87
C ALA A 389 -12.12 -5.33 -5.39
N VAL A 390 -11.45 -4.71 -4.41
CA VAL A 390 -11.73 -3.32 -4.04
C VAL A 390 -11.31 -2.36 -5.15
N LEU A 391 -10.17 -2.60 -5.82
CA LEU A 391 -9.58 -1.71 -6.82
C LEU A 391 -10.13 -1.92 -8.25
N PHE A 392 -10.52 -3.12 -8.63
CA PHE A 392 -10.89 -3.45 -10.01
C PHE A 392 -12.31 -4.02 -10.04
N THR A 393 -13.29 -3.13 -10.11
CA THR A 393 -14.72 -3.44 -9.92
C THR A 393 -15.45 -3.73 -11.23
N GLU A 394 -14.72 -3.83 -12.34
CA GLU A 394 -15.30 -4.12 -13.65
C GLU A 394 -15.97 -5.51 -13.65
N PRO A 395 -17.16 -5.65 -14.24
CA PRO A 395 -17.83 -6.95 -14.36
C PRO A 395 -16.92 -7.99 -15.04
N GLY A 396 -16.72 -9.13 -14.37
CA GLY A 396 -15.88 -10.21 -14.88
C GLY A 396 -14.37 -10.00 -14.67
N ALA A 397 -13.95 -8.99 -13.91
CA ALA A 397 -12.57 -8.81 -13.51
C ALA A 397 -12.02 -10.10 -12.85
N ARG A 398 -10.87 -10.55 -13.35
CA ARG A 398 -10.12 -11.66 -12.75
C ARG A 398 -9.18 -11.11 -11.68
N HIS A 399 -9.15 -11.79 -10.55
CA HIS A 399 -8.39 -11.37 -9.36
C HIS A 399 -7.23 -12.28 -8.99
N GLY A 400 -6.99 -13.38 -9.73
CA GLY A 400 -5.82 -14.23 -9.48
C GLY A 400 -4.50 -13.50 -9.78
N LEU A 401 -3.42 -13.97 -9.16
CA LEU A 401 -2.12 -13.29 -9.13
C LEU A 401 -1.62 -12.94 -10.54
N ASP A 402 -1.72 -13.85 -11.50
CA ASP A 402 -1.33 -13.61 -12.89
C ASP A 402 -2.09 -12.45 -13.54
N SER A 403 -3.41 -12.39 -13.33
CA SER A 403 -4.27 -11.34 -13.91
C SER A 403 -4.02 -9.98 -13.26
N VAL A 404 -3.74 -9.97 -11.96
CA VAL A 404 -3.48 -8.75 -11.21
C VAL A 404 -2.08 -8.20 -11.50
N SER A 405 -1.07 -9.08 -11.54
CA SER A 405 0.31 -8.72 -11.88
C SER A 405 0.39 -8.13 -13.29
N ALA A 406 -0.25 -8.77 -14.26
CA ALA A 406 -0.34 -8.24 -15.63
C ALA A 406 -1.01 -6.85 -15.69
N ARG A 407 -2.07 -6.63 -14.90
CA ARG A 407 -2.78 -5.34 -14.84
C ARG A 407 -1.93 -4.23 -14.22
N LEU A 408 -1.09 -4.57 -13.24
CA LEU A 408 -0.24 -3.63 -12.51
C LEU A 408 1.16 -3.48 -13.12
N GLY A 409 1.48 -4.22 -14.19
CA GLY A 409 2.80 -4.23 -14.81
C GLY A 409 3.89 -4.76 -13.86
N VAL A 410 3.59 -5.86 -13.18
CA VAL A 410 4.50 -6.63 -12.32
C VAL A 410 4.92 -7.89 -13.08
N ASP A 411 6.23 -8.11 -13.19
CA ASP A 411 6.79 -9.30 -13.81
C ASP A 411 6.91 -10.41 -12.75
N ILE A 412 6.33 -11.57 -13.03
CA ILE A 412 6.43 -12.72 -12.12
C ILE A 412 7.65 -13.55 -12.50
N VAL A 413 8.66 -13.55 -11.63
CA VAL A 413 9.84 -14.40 -11.75
C VAL A 413 9.66 -15.61 -10.83
N GLY A 414 9.75 -16.82 -11.38
CA GLY A 414 9.58 -18.05 -10.59
C GLY A 414 8.12 -18.32 -10.18
N ARG A 415 7.17 -18.10 -11.09
CA ARG A 415 5.75 -18.44 -10.86
C ARG A 415 5.59 -19.89 -10.41
N HIS A 416 4.72 -20.14 -9.42
CA HIS A 416 4.54 -21.46 -8.79
C HIS A 416 5.77 -21.93 -8.01
N THR A 417 6.58 -20.98 -7.55
CA THR A 417 7.47 -21.20 -6.43
C THR A 417 6.99 -20.30 -5.30
N ALA A 418 7.03 -20.79 -4.06
CA ALA A 418 6.61 -20.00 -2.90
C ALA A 418 7.29 -18.62 -2.89
N LEU A 419 8.61 -18.57 -3.11
CA LEU A 419 9.35 -17.30 -3.09
C LEU A 419 8.99 -16.38 -4.27
N GLY A 420 8.85 -16.93 -5.48
CA GLY A 420 8.47 -16.14 -6.65
C GLY A 420 7.08 -15.54 -6.52
N ASP A 421 6.13 -16.31 -5.99
CA ASP A 421 4.75 -15.85 -5.77
C ASP A 421 4.66 -14.84 -4.62
N ALA A 422 5.43 -15.01 -3.53
CA ALA A 422 5.54 -14.03 -2.45
C ALA A 422 6.14 -12.71 -2.94
N LEU A 423 7.20 -12.74 -3.75
CA LEU A 423 7.82 -11.55 -4.35
C LEU A 423 6.86 -10.81 -5.28
N ALA A 424 6.18 -11.52 -6.18
CA ALA A 424 5.18 -10.94 -7.06
C ALA A 424 4.02 -10.32 -6.26
N THR A 425 3.55 -11.01 -5.22
CA THR A 425 2.51 -10.51 -4.33
C THR A 425 2.96 -9.24 -3.59
N ALA A 426 4.23 -9.15 -3.20
CA ALA A 426 4.78 -7.98 -2.53
C ALA A 426 4.85 -6.76 -3.46
N GLU A 427 5.28 -6.96 -4.71
CA GLU A 427 5.26 -5.91 -5.73
C GLU A 427 3.83 -5.46 -6.06
N VAL A 428 2.90 -6.41 -6.18
CA VAL A 428 1.46 -6.13 -6.33
C VAL A 428 0.95 -5.27 -5.18
N LEU A 429 1.24 -5.62 -3.93
CA LEU A 429 0.86 -4.83 -2.76
C LEU A 429 1.41 -3.40 -2.85
N VAL A 430 2.70 -3.24 -3.13
CA VAL A 430 3.34 -1.91 -3.23
C VAL A 430 2.68 -1.06 -4.32
N ARG A 431 2.33 -1.67 -5.47
CA ARG A 431 1.60 -0.97 -6.56
C ARG A 431 0.14 -0.67 -6.21
N MET A 432 -0.50 -1.45 -5.35
CA MET A 432 -1.88 -1.22 -4.91
C MET A 432 -2.00 -0.08 -3.89
N ILE A 433 -1.01 0.13 -3.02
CA ILE A 433 -1.05 1.16 -1.97
C ILE A 433 -1.42 2.58 -2.50
N PRO A 434 -0.77 3.13 -3.55
CA PRO A 434 -1.17 4.44 -4.08
C PRO A 434 -2.57 4.42 -4.69
N LEU A 435 -2.97 3.33 -5.36
CA LEU A 435 -4.33 3.19 -5.93
C LEU A 435 -5.41 3.11 -4.84
N LEU A 436 -5.11 2.52 -3.70
CA LEU A 436 -6.00 2.51 -2.53
C LEU A 436 -6.14 3.92 -1.96
N ALA A 437 -5.04 4.67 -1.88
CA ALA A 437 -5.05 6.05 -1.43
C ALA A 437 -5.91 6.96 -2.34
N GLU A 438 -5.88 6.76 -3.66
CA GLU A 438 -6.78 7.44 -4.61
C GLU A 438 -8.27 7.16 -4.34
N ARG A 439 -8.59 6.03 -3.69
CA ARG A 439 -9.96 5.69 -3.25
C ARG A 439 -10.29 6.13 -1.82
N GLY A 440 -9.42 6.93 -1.20
CA GLY A 440 -9.60 7.37 0.19
C GLY A 440 -9.29 6.29 1.23
N ILE A 441 -8.60 5.20 0.84
CA ILE A 441 -8.16 4.13 1.73
C ILE A 441 -6.69 4.37 2.06
N HIS A 442 -6.42 4.90 3.24
CA HIS A 442 -5.09 5.33 3.68
C HIS A 442 -4.52 4.46 4.80
N THR A 443 -5.36 3.86 5.64
CA THR A 443 -4.92 3.10 6.81
C THR A 443 -5.16 1.60 6.65
N LEU A 444 -4.47 0.78 7.46
CA LEU A 444 -4.66 -0.66 7.48
C LEU A 444 -6.12 -1.05 7.79
N GLY A 445 -6.74 -0.39 8.76
CA GLY A 445 -8.12 -0.68 9.16
C GLY A 445 -9.13 -0.38 8.05
N GLN A 446 -8.91 0.69 7.28
CA GLN A 446 -9.73 1.00 6.11
C GLN A 446 -9.55 -0.06 5.02
N ALA A 447 -8.31 -0.51 4.78
CA ALA A 447 -8.01 -1.53 3.78
C ALA A 447 -8.62 -2.90 4.13
N ASP A 448 -8.49 -3.35 5.39
CA ASP A 448 -9.10 -4.60 5.87
C ASP A 448 -10.63 -4.53 5.81
N ALA A 449 -11.23 -3.43 6.26
CA ALA A 449 -12.68 -3.24 6.19
C ALA A 449 -13.21 -3.25 4.75
N ALA A 450 -12.53 -2.55 3.83
CA ALA A 450 -12.89 -2.52 2.42
C ALA A 450 -12.77 -3.92 1.78
N ALA A 451 -11.68 -4.64 2.05
CA ALA A 451 -11.44 -5.99 1.55
C ALA A 451 -12.54 -6.98 1.99
N ARG A 452 -12.90 -6.97 3.28
CA ARG A 452 -13.95 -7.82 3.85
C ARG A 452 -15.35 -7.48 3.34
N GLY A 453 -15.57 -6.22 2.92
CA GLY A 453 -16.85 -5.76 2.36
C GLY A 453 -17.09 -6.18 0.91
N THR A 454 -16.14 -6.84 0.25
CA THR A 454 -16.28 -7.25 -1.15
C THR A 454 -17.22 -8.44 -1.33
N GLU A 455 -17.91 -8.49 -2.46
CA GLU A 455 -18.70 -9.67 -2.88
C GLU A 455 -17.81 -10.92 -3.01
N LEU A 456 -16.54 -10.75 -3.41
CA LEU A 456 -15.56 -11.83 -3.46
C LEU A 456 -15.32 -12.43 -2.06
N ALA A 457 -15.14 -11.59 -1.03
CA ALA A 457 -14.98 -12.05 0.35
C ALA A 457 -16.22 -12.83 0.84
N ARG A 458 -17.43 -12.36 0.50
CA ARG A 458 -18.68 -13.07 0.84
C ARG A 458 -18.75 -14.44 0.17
N ARG A 459 -18.42 -14.53 -1.12
CA ARG A 459 -18.40 -15.80 -1.87
C ARG A 459 -17.38 -16.80 -1.32
N ILE A 460 -16.20 -16.33 -0.91
CA ILE A 460 -15.19 -17.18 -0.28
C ILE A 460 -15.69 -17.70 1.08
N ALA A 461 -16.34 -16.85 1.88
CA ALA A 461 -16.91 -17.26 3.15
C ALA A 461 -18.08 -18.26 3.03
N GLU A 462 -18.86 -18.18 1.95
CA GLU A 462 -20.00 -19.07 1.68
C GLU A 462 -19.64 -20.38 0.97
N GLY A 463 -18.52 -20.39 0.25
CA GLY A 463 -18.05 -21.54 -0.53
C GLY A 463 -16.86 -22.30 0.07
N GLY A 464 -16.50 -21.99 1.32
CA GLY A 464 -15.44 -22.64 2.09
C GLY A 464 -15.84 -23.97 2.72
#